data_AF-A0A6L8EPG9-F1
#
_entry.id   AF-A0A6L8EPG9-F1
#
_cell.length_a   1.000
_cell.length_b   1.000
_cell.length_c   1.000
_cell.angle_alpha   90.00
_cell.angle_beta   90.00
_cell.angle_gamma   90.00
#
_symmetry.space_group_name_H-M   'P 1'
#
loop_
_entity.id
_entity.type
_entity.pdbx_description
1 polymer ?
#
loop_
_entity_poly.entity_id
_entity_poly.type
_entity_poly.pdbx_seq_one_letter_code
_entity_poly.pdbx_strand_id
1 'polypeptide(L)'
;MNRQPTNSEDTITTLFVEILMPMSATWNIYEQTTKPLVENQRKPDVIIRTIERYPIAVEVKIDNKRGPNETGEKQAREYYLGKTLRTTGETIASAIVIRLPYRFRTMPREEIRENLEASKDFAYALLNIDEPHRFPETGWLYGSIADIATAIRIGATPITKIAYCYP
;
A
#
# COMPACT_ATOMS: atom_id res chain seq x y z
N MET A 1 -19.93 30.69 -8.00
CA MET A 1 -18.89 30.02 -7.18
C MET A 1 -18.07 29.12 -8.10
N ASN A 2 -16.84 29.50 -8.43
CA ASN A 2 -15.92 28.62 -9.15
C ASN A 2 -15.51 27.49 -8.20
N ARG A 3 -15.82 26.24 -8.54
CA ARG A 3 -15.25 25.08 -7.85
C ARG A 3 -13.75 25.09 -8.15
N GLN A 4 -12.94 25.29 -7.13
CA GLN A 4 -11.52 24.94 -7.17
C GLN A 4 -11.42 23.47 -7.63
N PRO A 5 -10.61 23.14 -8.65
CA PRO A 5 -10.46 21.76 -9.11
C PRO A 5 -9.91 20.91 -7.97
N THR A 6 -10.58 19.81 -7.66
CA THR A 6 -10.12 18.86 -6.65
C THR A 6 -9.21 17.82 -7.28
N ASN A 7 -8.10 17.50 -6.66
CA ASN A 7 -7.22 16.44 -7.12
C ASN A 7 -7.93 15.07 -7.08
N SER A 8 -7.74 14.26 -8.12
CA SER A 8 -8.23 12.88 -8.13
C SER A 8 -7.47 12.02 -7.13
N GLU A 9 -8.07 10.91 -6.68
CA GLU A 9 -7.38 9.91 -5.86
C GLU A 9 -6.15 9.42 -6.59
N ASP A 10 -6.33 9.01 -7.85
CA ASP A 10 -5.30 8.50 -8.72
C ASP A 10 -4.10 9.46 -8.83
N THR A 11 -4.33 10.77 -8.97
CA THR A 11 -3.23 11.76 -9.01
C THR A 11 -2.40 11.71 -7.72
N ILE A 12 -3.06 11.72 -6.57
CA ILE A 12 -2.39 11.79 -5.28
C ILE A 12 -1.69 10.47 -4.99
N THR A 13 -2.34 9.35 -5.29
CA THR A 13 -1.77 8.01 -5.17
C THR A 13 -0.54 7.86 -6.07
N THR A 14 -0.58 8.30 -7.33
CA THR A 14 0.60 8.28 -8.21
C THR A 14 1.76 9.05 -7.59
N LEU A 15 1.54 10.29 -7.13
CA LEU A 15 2.60 11.10 -6.51
C LEU A 15 3.15 10.45 -5.23
N PHE A 16 2.27 9.90 -4.38
CA PHE A 16 2.66 9.19 -3.18
C PHE A 16 3.56 7.99 -3.51
N VAL A 17 3.17 7.19 -4.50
CA VAL A 17 3.93 6.01 -4.93
C VAL A 17 5.28 6.44 -5.51
N GLU A 18 5.33 7.46 -6.35
CA GLU A 18 6.59 8.00 -6.88
C GLU A 18 7.59 8.44 -5.79
N ILE A 19 7.11 8.89 -4.63
CA ILE A 19 7.96 9.26 -3.48
C ILE A 19 8.35 8.02 -2.66
N LEU A 20 7.40 7.11 -2.43
CA LEU A 20 7.64 5.85 -1.73
C LEU A 20 8.69 4.99 -2.45
N MET A 21 8.66 5.02 -3.77
CA MET A 21 9.39 4.14 -4.67
C MET A 21 10.92 4.14 -4.49
N PRO A 22 11.61 5.29 -4.54
CA PRO A 22 13.06 5.34 -4.39
C PRO A 22 13.54 4.98 -2.99
N MET A 23 12.65 4.86 -2.01
CA MET A 23 13.02 4.57 -0.63
C MET A 23 13.59 3.16 -0.46
N SER A 24 13.50 2.26 -1.45
CA SER A 24 14.17 0.95 -1.40
C SER A 24 14.66 0.49 -2.77
N ALA A 25 15.98 0.37 -2.92
CA ALA A 25 16.59 -0.11 -4.16
C ALA A 25 16.27 -1.58 -4.49
N THR A 26 15.74 -2.35 -3.54
CA THR A 26 15.43 -3.79 -3.70
C THR A 26 13.99 -4.06 -4.14
N TRP A 27 13.15 -3.03 -4.28
CA TRP A 27 11.76 -3.19 -4.66
C TRP A 27 11.60 -3.32 -6.17
N ASN A 28 11.08 -4.47 -6.60
CA ASN A 28 10.58 -4.69 -7.94
C ASN A 28 9.08 -4.41 -7.95
N ILE A 29 8.65 -3.45 -8.75
CA ILE A 29 7.29 -2.92 -8.69
C ILE A 29 6.53 -3.30 -9.93
N TYR A 30 5.37 -3.93 -9.70
CA TYR A 30 4.41 -4.22 -10.73
C TYR A 30 3.27 -3.24 -10.59
N GLU A 31 3.55 -1.99 -10.94
CA GLU A 31 2.50 -1.04 -11.20
C GLU A 31 1.68 -1.55 -12.40
N GLN A 32 0.38 -1.73 -12.17
CA GLN A 32 -0.60 -1.65 -13.25
C GLN A 32 -0.66 -2.81 -14.26
N THR A 33 -0.47 -4.07 -13.84
CA THR A 33 -1.07 -5.16 -14.64
C THR A 33 -2.59 -5.08 -14.48
N THR A 34 -3.35 -5.07 -15.58
CA THR A 34 -4.81 -4.83 -15.55
C THR A 34 -5.59 -5.89 -14.75
N LYS A 35 -5.01 -7.08 -14.57
CA LYS A 35 -5.58 -8.23 -13.85
C LYS A 35 -4.46 -9.04 -13.15
N PRO A 36 -3.87 -8.49 -12.07
CA PRO A 36 -2.67 -9.08 -11.47
C PRO A 36 -2.98 -10.37 -10.70
N LEU A 37 -4.23 -10.56 -10.28
CA LEU A 37 -4.66 -11.69 -9.46
C LEU A 37 -5.31 -12.78 -10.32
N VAL A 38 -5.15 -14.04 -9.92
CA VAL A 38 -5.77 -15.19 -10.59
C VAL A 38 -7.28 -15.20 -10.35
N GLU A 39 -7.68 -14.94 -9.10
CA GLU A 39 -9.01 -15.22 -8.57
C GLU A 39 -10.03 -14.10 -8.86
N ASN A 40 -9.58 -12.87 -9.13
CA ASN A 40 -10.47 -11.75 -9.39
C ASN A 40 -9.82 -10.71 -10.31
N GLN A 41 -10.62 -9.71 -10.73
CA GLN A 41 -10.18 -8.61 -11.59
C GLN A 41 -9.84 -7.32 -10.81
N ARG A 42 -9.75 -7.39 -9.48
CA ARG A 42 -9.36 -6.25 -8.65
C ARG A 42 -7.85 -6.07 -8.73
N LYS A 43 -7.42 -4.83 -8.49
CA LYS A 43 -6.04 -4.41 -8.59
C LYS A 43 -5.73 -3.53 -7.38
N PRO A 44 -4.75 -3.90 -6.54
CA PRO A 44 -4.19 -2.98 -5.57
C PRO A 44 -3.64 -1.72 -6.27
N ASP A 45 -3.51 -0.62 -5.55
CA ASP A 45 -2.82 0.56 -6.09
C ASP A 45 -1.38 0.23 -6.47
N VAL A 46 -0.68 -0.53 -5.62
CA VAL A 46 0.66 -1.05 -5.89
C VAL A 46 0.81 -2.49 -5.40
N ILE A 47 1.61 -3.28 -6.12
CA ILE A 47 2.15 -4.56 -5.63
C ILE A 47 3.66 -4.41 -5.57
N ILE A 48 4.22 -4.52 -4.36
CA ILE A 48 5.66 -4.47 -4.12
C ILE A 48 6.17 -5.91 -4.03
N ARG A 49 7.19 -6.23 -4.82
CA ARG A 49 7.89 -7.53 -4.79
C ARG A 49 9.35 -7.32 -4.44
N THR A 50 9.93 -8.30 -3.77
CA THR A 50 11.38 -8.37 -3.56
C THR A 50 11.83 -9.80 -3.85
N ILE A 51 13.12 -10.00 -4.08
CA ILE A 51 13.67 -11.33 -4.42
C ILE A 51 13.48 -12.34 -3.27
N GLU A 52 13.47 -11.86 -2.03
CA GLU A 52 13.54 -12.70 -0.83
C GLU A 52 12.27 -12.69 0.02
N ARG A 53 11.21 -12.00 -0.42
CA ARG A 53 9.98 -11.83 0.38
C ARG A 53 8.74 -11.95 -0.49
N TYR A 54 7.68 -12.48 0.11
CA TYR A 54 6.37 -12.57 -0.53
C TYR A 54 5.87 -11.19 -0.96
N PRO A 55 5.07 -11.12 -2.04
CA PRO A 55 4.49 -9.87 -2.50
C PRO A 55 3.61 -9.24 -1.42
N ILE A 56 3.68 -7.91 -1.33
CA ILE A 56 2.80 -7.11 -0.48
C ILE A 56 1.91 -6.22 -1.35
N ALA A 57 0.61 -6.26 -1.08
CA ALA A 57 -0.36 -5.34 -1.68
C ALA A 57 -0.37 -4.02 -0.91
N VAL A 58 -0.40 -2.90 -1.64
CA VAL A 58 -0.53 -1.55 -1.08
C VAL A 58 -1.86 -0.99 -1.57
N GLU A 59 -2.71 -0.58 -0.64
CA GLU A 59 -3.96 0.12 -0.94
C GLU A 59 -3.92 1.49 -0.27
N VAL A 60 -4.11 2.53 -1.08
CA VAL A 60 -4.12 3.93 -0.67
C VAL A 60 -5.54 4.47 -0.79
N LYS A 61 -5.97 5.19 0.23
CA LYS A 61 -7.24 5.93 0.23
C LYS A 61 -6.99 7.35 0.66
N ILE A 62 -7.75 8.28 0.11
CA ILE A 62 -7.77 9.64 0.63
C ILE A 62 -8.96 9.77 1.56
N ASP A 63 -8.73 10.34 2.74
CA ASP A 63 -9.78 10.64 3.70
C ASP A 63 -10.82 11.59 3.11
N ASN A 64 -12.03 11.53 3.67
CA ASN A 64 -13.14 12.37 3.25
C ASN A 64 -13.13 13.69 4.03
N LYS A 65 -13.79 14.72 3.50
CA LYS A 65 -13.95 16.01 4.18
C LYS A 65 -14.50 15.89 5.61
N ARG A 66 -15.36 14.90 5.84
CA ARG A 66 -16.09 14.71 7.10
C ARG A 66 -15.50 13.62 7.99
N GLY A 67 -14.42 12.96 7.57
CA GLY A 67 -13.86 11.87 8.36
C GLY A 67 -13.08 10.84 7.57
N PRO A 68 -12.71 9.74 8.24
CA PRO A 68 -11.85 8.70 7.70
C PRO A 68 -12.43 8.01 6.46
N ASN A 69 -11.57 7.58 5.54
CA ASN A 69 -11.93 6.63 4.48
C ASN A 69 -11.37 5.23 4.80
N GLU A 70 -12.18 4.40 5.45
CA GLU A 70 -11.77 3.08 5.95
C GLU A 70 -12.03 1.94 4.96
N THR A 71 -12.45 2.27 3.74
CA THR A 71 -12.81 1.27 2.72
C THR A 71 -11.60 0.43 2.26
N GLY A 72 -10.39 0.96 2.38
CA GLY A 72 -9.15 0.28 1.98
C GLY A 72 -8.89 -1.01 2.75
N GLU A 73 -9.19 -1.07 4.05
CA GLU A 73 -9.01 -2.30 4.85
C GLU A 73 -9.91 -3.43 4.35
N LYS A 74 -11.20 -3.13 4.13
CA LYS A 74 -12.15 -4.09 3.59
C LYS A 74 -11.71 -4.59 2.21
N GLN A 75 -11.30 -3.68 1.33
CA GLN A 75 -10.83 -4.03 -0.01
C GLN A 75 -9.60 -4.94 0.03
N ALA A 76 -8.61 -4.62 0.86
CA ALA A 76 -7.39 -5.41 0.98
C ALA A 76 -7.67 -6.82 1.51
N ARG A 77 -8.54 -6.97 2.53
CA ARG A 77 -8.93 -8.27 3.07
C ARG A 77 -9.71 -9.11 2.07
N GLU A 78 -10.72 -8.54 1.42
CA GLU A 78 -11.61 -9.31 0.54
C GLU A 78 -10.97 -9.65 -0.80
N TYR A 79 -10.18 -8.73 -1.35
CA TYR A 79 -9.76 -8.80 -2.75
C TYR A 79 -8.29 -9.13 -2.95
N TYR A 80 -7.41 -8.92 -1.96
CA TYR A 80 -5.96 -9.08 -2.17
C TYR A 80 -5.34 -10.17 -1.31
N LEU A 81 -5.62 -10.19 0.00
CA LEU A 81 -5.04 -11.19 0.89
C LEU A 81 -5.43 -12.61 0.47
N GLY A 82 -4.44 -13.50 0.48
CA GLY A 82 -4.59 -14.89 0.05
C GLY A 82 -4.80 -15.08 -1.44
N LYS A 83 -4.74 -14.02 -2.25
CA LYS A 83 -4.85 -14.12 -3.72
C LYS A 83 -3.49 -14.38 -4.35
N THR A 84 -3.52 -15.02 -5.50
CA THR A 84 -2.32 -15.47 -6.21
C THR A 84 -1.99 -14.51 -7.34
N LEU A 85 -0.74 -14.06 -7.39
CA LEU A 85 -0.22 -13.28 -8.52
C LEU A 85 -0.16 -14.16 -9.77
N ARG A 86 -0.82 -13.71 -10.84
CA ARG A 86 -0.89 -14.41 -12.12
C ARG A 86 0.48 -14.57 -12.77
N THR A 87 1.37 -13.60 -12.59
CA THR A 87 2.69 -13.56 -13.23
C THR A 87 3.68 -14.51 -12.59
N THR A 88 3.54 -14.81 -11.29
CA THR A 88 4.58 -15.51 -10.52
C THR A 88 4.08 -16.72 -9.74
N GLY A 89 2.76 -16.85 -9.56
CA GLY A 89 2.16 -17.89 -8.72
C GLY A 89 2.31 -17.63 -7.22
N GLU A 90 2.88 -16.50 -6.81
CA GLU A 90 3.06 -16.15 -5.40
C GLU A 90 1.75 -15.66 -4.77
N THR A 91 1.47 -16.08 -3.55
CA THR A 91 0.33 -15.59 -2.77
C THR A 91 0.66 -14.26 -2.08
N ILE A 92 -0.27 -13.32 -2.11
CA ILE A 92 -0.22 -12.09 -1.31
C ILE A 92 -0.55 -12.44 0.14
N ALA A 93 0.48 -12.68 0.93
CA ALA A 93 0.34 -13.01 2.36
C ALA A 93 0.10 -11.76 3.21
N SER A 94 0.57 -10.59 2.76
CA SER A 94 0.50 -9.35 3.52
C SER A 94 -0.02 -8.21 2.65
N ALA A 95 -0.68 -7.25 3.29
CA ALA A 95 -1.09 -6.00 2.68
C ALA A 95 -0.83 -4.84 3.63
N ILE A 96 -0.60 -3.65 3.09
CA ILE A 96 -0.61 -2.41 3.85
C ILE A 96 -1.72 -1.52 3.33
N VAL A 97 -2.48 -0.94 4.25
CA VAL A 97 -3.53 0.03 3.94
C VAL A 97 -3.11 1.38 4.47
N ILE A 98 -3.23 2.40 3.62
CA ILE A 98 -2.72 3.74 3.87
C ILE A 98 -3.85 4.74 3.64
N ARG A 99 -3.99 5.68 4.55
CA ARG A 99 -4.92 6.80 4.47
C ARG A 99 -4.16 8.10 4.44
N LEU A 100 -4.35 8.84 3.35
CA LEU A 100 -3.81 10.18 3.18
C LEU A 100 -4.86 11.21 3.61
N PRO A 101 -4.46 12.27 4.33
CA PRO A 101 -5.36 13.34 4.75
C PRO A 101 -6.13 14.01 3.61
N TYR A 102 -7.38 14.40 3.86
CA TYR A 102 -8.26 15.06 2.87
C TYR A 102 -7.65 16.32 2.25
N ARG A 103 -6.73 17.03 2.95
CA ARG A 103 -6.10 18.26 2.45
C ARG A 103 -5.47 18.10 1.06
N PHE A 104 -4.96 16.92 0.72
CA PHE A 104 -4.37 16.66 -0.59
C PHE A 104 -5.40 16.73 -1.74
N ARG A 105 -6.70 16.57 -1.46
CA ARG A 105 -7.77 16.78 -2.46
C ARG A 105 -7.94 18.23 -2.86
N THR A 106 -7.64 19.16 -1.96
CA THR A 106 -7.94 20.59 -2.12
C THR A 106 -6.69 21.46 -2.21
N MET A 107 -5.51 20.88 -2.01
CA MET A 107 -4.22 21.54 -2.12
C MET A 107 -3.87 21.85 -3.60
N PRO A 108 -3.20 22.97 -3.90
CA PRO A 108 -2.65 23.24 -5.22
C PRO A 108 -1.76 22.08 -5.69
N ARG A 109 -1.90 21.67 -6.96
CA ARG A 109 -1.29 20.44 -7.47
C ARG A 109 0.24 20.46 -7.34
N GLU A 110 0.83 21.62 -7.59
CA GLU A 110 2.26 21.92 -7.49
C GLU A 110 2.81 21.77 -6.07
N GLU A 111 1.98 21.96 -5.04
CA GLU A 111 2.38 21.84 -3.63
C GLU A 111 2.26 20.42 -3.09
N ILE A 112 1.52 19.53 -3.76
CA ILE A 112 1.20 18.18 -3.26
C ILE A 112 2.48 17.40 -2.96
N ARG A 113 3.47 17.45 -3.86
CA ARG A 113 4.67 16.61 -3.74
C ARG A 113 5.47 16.96 -2.49
N GLU A 114 5.81 18.23 -2.33
CA GLU A 114 6.56 18.72 -1.16
C GLU A 114 5.79 18.44 0.14
N ASN A 115 4.47 18.63 0.13
CA ASN A 115 3.65 18.32 1.30
C ASN A 115 3.56 16.82 1.60
N LEU A 116 3.53 15.95 0.58
CA LEU A 116 3.58 14.51 0.78
C LEU A 116 4.91 14.09 1.42
N GLU A 117 6.03 14.66 0.97
CA GLU A 117 7.38 14.41 1.50
C GLU A 117 7.53 14.90 2.95
N ALA A 118 6.96 16.05 3.30
CA ALA A 118 7.08 16.66 4.62
C ALA A 118 6.10 16.11 5.67
N SER A 119 5.00 15.47 5.25
CA SER A 119 3.92 15.04 6.15
C SER A 119 4.28 13.82 6.99
N LYS A 120 3.74 13.76 8.21
CA LYS A 120 3.95 12.67 9.20
C LYS A 120 2.66 12.13 9.81
N ASP A 121 1.53 12.47 9.21
CA ASP A 121 0.18 12.19 9.71
C ASP A 121 -0.59 11.28 8.75
N PHE A 122 0.11 10.45 7.98
CA PHE A 122 -0.51 9.38 7.20
C PHE A 122 -0.90 8.25 8.13
N ALA A 123 -2.17 7.84 8.08
CA ALA A 123 -2.62 6.71 8.87
C ALA A 123 -2.31 5.41 8.10
N TYR A 124 -1.78 4.39 8.76
CA TYR A 124 -1.55 3.09 8.12
C TYR A 124 -1.73 1.90 9.06
N ALA A 125 -2.04 0.74 8.47
CA ALA A 125 -2.10 -0.55 9.15
C ALA A 125 -1.58 -1.66 8.24
N LEU A 126 -0.91 -2.64 8.84
CA LEU A 126 -0.48 -3.88 8.19
C LEU A 126 -1.56 -4.94 8.39
N LEU A 127 -1.84 -5.69 7.34
CA LEU A 127 -2.77 -6.81 7.33
C LEU A 127 -1.99 -8.06 6.92
N ASN A 128 -2.36 -9.20 7.50
CA ASN A 128 -1.71 -10.47 7.21
C ASN A 128 -2.76 -11.59 7.12
N ILE A 129 -2.48 -12.60 6.29
CA ILE A 129 -3.29 -13.82 6.22
C ILE A 129 -3.10 -14.67 7.49
N ASP A 130 -1.93 -14.61 8.10
CA ASP A 130 -1.60 -15.31 9.35
C ASP A 130 -1.63 -14.35 10.55
N GLU A 131 -1.60 -14.89 11.77
CA GLU A 131 -1.59 -14.08 12.98
C GLU A 131 -0.25 -13.33 13.19
N PRO A 132 -0.25 -12.05 13.61
CA PRO A 132 -1.44 -11.22 13.81
C PRO A 132 -2.08 -10.78 12.49
N HIS A 133 -3.39 -11.00 12.33
CA HIS A 133 -4.12 -10.65 11.10
C HIS A 133 -4.17 -9.14 10.78
N ARG A 134 -3.81 -8.31 11.77
CA ARG A 134 -3.78 -6.85 11.70
C ARG A 134 -2.76 -6.29 12.68
N PHE A 135 -1.95 -5.33 12.25
CA PHE A 135 -1.13 -4.51 13.13
C PHE A 135 -1.29 -3.02 12.79
N PRO A 136 -1.65 -2.17 13.76
CA PRO A 136 -2.02 -2.51 15.13
C PRO A 136 -3.33 -3.31 15.14
N GLU A 137 -3.63 -4.04 16.22
CA GLU A 137 -4.88 -4.82 16.31
C GLU A 137 -6.11 -3.91 16.24
N THR A 138 -6.03 -2.73 16.84
CA THR A 138 -7.05 -1.68 16.79
C THR A 138 -6.44 -0.32 16.43
N GLY A 139 -7.22 0.55 15.80
CA GLY A 139 -6.77 1.89 15.42
C GLY A 139 -5.80 1.89 14.23
N TRP A 140 -4.98 2.94 14.14
CA TRP A 140 -4.05 3.18 13.04
C TRP A 140 -2.71 3.66 13.59
N LEU A 141 -1.62 3.29 12.92
CA LEU A 141 -0.34 3.96 13.09
C LEU A 141 -0.39 5.27 12.32
N TYR A 142 0.43 6.24 12.74
CA TYR A 142 0.59 7.52 12.06
C TYR A 142 2.06 7.78 11.81
N GLY A 143 2.39 8.23 10.60
CA GLY A 143 3.78 8.48 10.24
C GLY A 143 3.96 9.11 8.87
N SER A 144 5.23 9.19 8.48
CA SER A 144 5.69 9.67 7.17
C SER A 144 5.69 8.55 6.12
N ILE A 145 5.97 8.91 4.86
CA ILE A 145 6.19 7.92 3.80
C ILE A 145 7.40 7.01 4.14
N ALA A 146 8.42 7.53 4.83
CA ALA A 146 9.56 6.73 5.27
C ALA A 146 9.20 5.70 6.36
N ASP A 147 8.28 6.05 7.27
CA ASP A 147 7.76 5.11 8.27
C ASP A 147 6.94 4.01 7.60
N ILE A 148 6.12 4.37 6.60
CA ILE A 148 5.37 3.42 5.76
C ILE A 148 6.32 2.51 5.00
N ALA A 149 7.39 3.04 4.39
CA ALA A 149 8.39 2.24 3.69
C ALA A 149 9.06 1.22 4.62
N THR A 150 9.34 1.63 5.85
CA THR A 150 9.86 0.75 6.90
C THR A 150 8.84 -0.32 7.27
N ALA A 151 7.57 0.04 7.46
CA ALA A 151 6.49 -0.91 7.73
C ALA A 151 6.32 -1.95 6.61
N ILE A 152 6.43 -1.53 5.35
CA ILE A 152 6.40 -2.44 4.18
C ILE A 152 7.56 -3.43 4.24
N ARG A 153 8.78 -2.98 4.57
CA ARG A 153 9.95 -3.87 4.67
C ARG A 153 9.81 -4.90 5.79
N ILE A 154 9.27 -4.49 6.94
CA ILE A 154 9.06 -5.36 8.10
C ILE A 154 7.90 -6.32 7.85
N GLY A 155 6.79 -5.81 7.33
CA GLY A 155 5.56 -6.56 7.06
C GLY A 155 5.67 -7.54 5.90
N ALA A 156 6.68 -7.41 5.04
CA ALA A 156 6.92 -8.38 3.98
C ALA A 156 7.50 -9.68 4.56
N THR A 157 6.69 -10.75 4.55
CA THR A 157 7.09 -12.08 5.03
C THR A 157 8.27 -12.64 4.21
N PRO A 158 9.37 -13.07 4.85
CA PRO A 158 10.47 -13.74 4.15
C PRO A 158 10.00 -14.98 3.41
N ILE A 159 10.51 -15.18 2.19
CA ILE A 159 10.40 -16.46 1.50
C ILE A 159 11.45 -17.38 2.14
N THR A 160 11.08 -18.06 3.23
CA THR A 160 11.91 -19.17 3.72
C THR A 160 11.86 -20.30 2.69
N LYS A 161 12.83 -20.34 1.77
CA LYS A 161 13.35 -21.61 1.27
C LYS A 161 14.46 -22.05 2.23
N ILE A 162 14.09 -22.61 3.36
CA ILE A 162 15.00 -23.54 4.04
C ILE A 162 15.03 -24.77 3.14
N ALA A 163 15.94 -24.78 2.17
CA ALA A 163 16.30 -26.02 1.50
C ALA A 163 16.90 -26.90 2.59
N TYR A 164 16.18 -27.94 3.00
CA TYR A 164 16.77 -29.02 3.76
C TYR A 164 17.87 -29.64 2.88
N CYS A 165 19.12 -29.23 3.09
CA CYS A 165 20.25 -30.06 2.73
C CYS A 165 20.22 -31.26 3.68
N TYR A 166 19.55 -32.34 3.26
CA TYR A 166 19.78 -33.64 3.87
C TYR A 166 21.20 -34.10 3.47
N PRO A 167 22.09 -34.42 4.43
CA PRO A 167 23.24 -35.27 4.15
C PRO A 167 22.80 -36.70 3.80
#